data_AF-A0A7H1RNQ6-F1
#
_entry.id   AF-A0A7H1RNQ6-F1
#
_cell.length_a   1.000
_cell.length_b   1.000
_cell.length_c   1.000
_cell.angle_alpha   90.00
_cell.angle_beta   90.00
_cell.angle_gamma   90.00
#
_symmetry.space_group_name_H-M   'P 1'
#
loop_
_entity.id
_entity.type
_entity.pdbx_description
1 polymer ?
#
loop_
_entity_poly.entity_id
_entity_poly.type
_entity_poly.pdbx_seq_one_letter_code
_entity_poly.pdbx_strand_id
1 'polypeptide(L)'
;MARFREVEHSFLKAFGRAATAAAWLGMRLSWDSVEMSLGRVFLVCLLSVLAPAWALQSAQARGKPGDLRVELPARKAGLWEVTVLAHVPHGMRGVRQPPQTVRQCTRAPVERIMLFAILPAQENCRDIRVAKREAGYDIDAVCSAHGRRVEMRMALRGDLQTVYSGTYTAEYPESPQSNSGTVSFQGRWLGPCASRQRPGDMVLPNGATVNVVDDVGRAEKHGH
;
A
#
# COMPACT_ATOMS: atom_id res chain seq x y z
N MET A 1 -14.96 31.25 -47.04
CA MET A 1 -13.56 31.72 -46.92
C MET A 1 -13.04 31.21 -45.57
N ALA A 2 -12.47 30.02 -45.36
CA ALA A 2 -11.57 29.13 -46.11
C ALA A 2 -10.12 29.68 -46.26
N ARG A 3 -9.30 29.50 -45.21
CA ARG A 3 -7.82 29.42 -45.13
C ARG A 3 -7.48 29.48 -43.62
N PHE A 4 -6.99 28.44 -42.95
CA PHE A 4 -5.72 27.76 -43.17
C PHE A 4 -5.83 26.28 -42.76
N ARG A 5 -5.61 25.41 -43.74
CA ARG A 5 -5.19 24.01 -43.61
C ARG A 5 -3.66 24.00 -43.60
N GLU A 6 -3.07 22.84 -43.30
CA GLU A 6 -1.74 22.41 -43.80
C GLU A 6 -0.56 22.59 -42.84
N VAL A 7 -0.46 21.71 -41.83
CA VAL A 7 0.83 21.13 -41.37
C VAL A 7 0.58 19.68 -40.92
N GLU A 8 0.37 18.78 -41.89
CA GLU A 8 0.72 17.36 -41.75
C GLU A 8 1.81 17.07 -42.80
N HIS A 9 2.51 15.94 -42.65
CA HIS A 9 3.53 15.38 -43.55
C HIS A 9 4.98 15.82 -43.29
N SER A 10 5.66 15.12 -42.38
CA SER A 10 6.96 14.46 -42.67
C SER A 10 7.56 13.85 -41.40
N PHE A 11 7.13 12.66 -40.97
CA PHE A 11 7.95 11.78 -40.11
C PHE A 11 7.52 10.31 -40.26
N LEU A 12 7.49 9.82 -41.50
CA LEU A 12 7.48 8.39 -41.81
C LEU A 12 8.31 8.16 -43.07
N LYS A 13 9.56 7.71 -42.91
CA LYS A 13 10.37 6.97 -43.90
C LYS A 13 11.75 6.66 -43.31
N ALA A 14 11.87 5.52 -42.64
CA ALA A 14 13.07 4.68 -42.63
C ALA A 14 12.83 3.59 -41.57
N PHE A 15 12.53 2.38 -42.02
CA PHE A 15 13.00 1.10 -41.51
C PHE A 15 12.14 0.03 -42.17
N GLY A 16 12.61 -0.36 -43.35
CA GLY A 16 12.04 -1.45 -44.12
C GLY A 16 12.53 -2.80 -43.60
N ARG A 17 11.55 -3.71 -43.46
CA ARG A 17 11.46 -5.06 -44.05
C ARG A 17 12.40 -6.20 -43.60
N ALA A 18 11.75 -7.37 -43.64
CA ALA A 18 12.22 -8.75 -43.54
C ALA A 18 12.46 -9.24 -42.09
N ALA A 19 11.89 -10.35 -41.62
CA ALA A 19 11.75 -11.60 -42.33
C ALA A 19 10.43 -12.36 -42.06
N THR A 20 10.12 -13.13 -43.09
CA THR A 20 9.06 -14.10 -43.36
C THR A 20 8.93 -15.24 -42.35
N ALA A 21 7.70 -15.75 -42.31
CA ALA A 21 7.26 -16.99 -41.68
C ALA A 21 7.98 -18.25 -42.19
N ALA A 22 8.13 -19.25 -41.30
CA ALA A 22 8.17 -20.66 -41.67
C ALA A 22 7.83 -21.52 -40.43
N ALA A 23 6.56 -21.94 -40.34
CA ALA A 23 6.16 -23.11 -39.58
C ALA A 23 6.35 -24.32 -40.50
N TRP A 24 7.13 -25.34 -40.13
CA TRP A 24 7.00 -26.71 -40.65
C TRP A 24 7.83 -27.69 -39.80
N LEU A 25 7.28 -28.90 -39.66
CA LEU A 25 7.90 -30.17 -39.29
C LEU A 25 8.23 -30.41 -37.82
N GLY A 26 7.35 -31.19 -37.19
CA GLY A 26 7.73 -32.03 -36.08
C GLY A 26 8.72 -33.11 -36.52
N MET A 27 9.61 -33.45 -35.60
CA MET A 27 10.27 -34.75 -35.55
C MET A 27 10.37 -35.14 -34.08
N ARG A 28 9.56 -36.13 -33.72
CA ARG A 28 9.84 -37.03 -32.60
C ARG A 28 11.08 -37.83 -33.01
N LEU A 29 12.13 -37.84 -32.19
CA LEU A 29 13.04 -38.98 -32.13
C LEU A 29 13.43 -39.19 -30.66
N SER A 30 12.98 -40.33 -30.18
CA SER A 30 13.31 -40.96 -28.92
C SER A 30 14.69 -41.62 -28.97
N TRP A 31 15.17 -41.93 -27.77
CA TRP A 31 15.95 -43.12 -27.41
C TRP A 31 17.47 -43.07 -27.50
N ASP A 32 18.01 -43.44 -26.33
CA ASP A 32 19.16 -44.28 -26.06
C ASP A 32 20.57 -43.68 -25.99
N SER A 33 21.00 -43.60 -24.73
CA SER A 33 22.20 -44.24 -24.19
C SER A 33 23.55 -43.58 -24.45
N VAL A 34 24.33 -43.42 -23.36
CA VAL A 34 25.62 -44.11 -23.11
C VAL A 34 26.53 -43.32 -22.15
N GLU A 35 26.96 -44.05 -21.12
CA GLU A 35 28.18 -43.98 -20.28
C GLU A 35 28.59 -42.74 -19.47
N MET A 36 28.43 -42.91 -18.15
CA MET A 36 29.50 -42.98 -17.13
C MET A 36 30.95 -42.70 -17.57
N SER A 37 31.59 -41.71 -16.93
CA SER A 37 33.01 -41.78 -16.63
C SER A 37 33.29 -41.15 -15.25
N LEU A 38 33.36 -42.01 -14.26
CA LEU A 38 34.00 -41.78 -12.97
C LEU A 38 35.52 -41.87 -13.17
N GLY A 39 36.27 -40.88 -12.68
CA GLY A 39 37.70 -41.08 -12.41
C GLY A 39 38.56 -39.86 -12.70
N ARG A 40 38.78 -39.03 -11.67
CA ARG A 40 40.04 -38.34 -11.40
C ARG A 40 39.92 -37.55 -10.09
N VAL A 41 39.87 -38.32 -9.00
CA VAL A 41 40.26 -37.86 -7.66
C VAL A 41 41.77 -38.13 -7.52
N PHE A 42 42.47 -37.23 -6.82
CA PHE A 42 43.89 -37.29 -6.41
C PHE A 42 44.94 -36.75 -7.38
N LEU A 43 45.16 -35.42 -7.30
CA LEU A 43 46.52 -34.90 -7.10
C LEU A 43 46.44 -33.66 -6.20
N VAL A 44 46.83 -33.85 -4.94
CA VAL A 44 46.92 -32.87 -3.86
C VAL A 44 48.34 -32.30 -3.87
N CYS A 45 48.51 -30.97 -3.80
CA CYS A 45 49.40 -30.27 -2.84
C CYS A 45 49.78 -28.85 -3.30
N LEU A 46 49.41 -27.88 -2.45
CA LEU A 46 50.24 -26.76 -1.98
C LEU A 46 50.77 -25.76 -3.01
N LEU A 47 50.03 -24.64 -3.21
CA LEU A 47 50.61 -23.30 -3.33
C LEU A 47 49.58 -22.24 -2.85
N SER A 48 49.96 -21.51 -1.79
CA SER A 48 49.73 -20.07 -1.58
C SER A 48 48.26 -19.59 -1.44
N VAL A 49 47.70 -19.41 -0.23
CA VAL A 49 47.91 -18.28 0.70
C VAL A 49 47.63 -16.90 0.05
N LEU A 50 46.57 -16.24 0.55
CA LEU A 50 46.14 -14.84 0.39
C LEU A 50 45.27 -14.49 -0.84
N ALA A 51 43.98 -14.85 -0.77
CA ALA A 51 42.93 -14.06 -1.41
C ALA A 51 42.26 -13.19 -0.32
N PRO A 52 42.21 -11.85 -0.48
CA PRO A 52 41.65 -10.98 0.53
C PRO A 52 40.16 -11.28 0.67
N ALA A 53 39.69 -11.35 1.91
CA ALA A 53 38.28 -11.29 2.24
C ALA A 53 37.74 -9.92 1.78
N TRP A 54 37.32 -9.83 0.53
CA TRP A 54 36.39 -8.81 0.11
C TRP A 54 35.06 -9.16 0.74
N ALA A 55 34.88 -8.63 1.95
CA ALA A 55 33.59 -8.45 2.55
C ALA A 55 32.71 -7.75 1.52
N LEU A 56 31.81 -8.52 0.90
CA LEU A 56 30.61 -7.99 0.28
C LEU A 56 29.77 -7.39 1.42
N GLN A 57 30.17 -6.19 1.84
CA GLN A 57 29.32 -5.32 2.63
C GLN A 57 28.15 -5.00 1.71
N SER A 58 27.03 -5.69 1.91
CA SER A 58 25.74 -5.26 1.42
C SER A 58 25.53 -3.84 1.94
N ALA A 59 25.72 -2.86 1.05
CA ALA A 59 25.32 -1.49 1.30
C ALA A 59 23.79 -1.52 1.46
N GLN A 60 23.33 -1.59 2.70
CA GLN A 60 21.93 -1.35 3.02
C GLN A 60 21.65 0.09 2.59
N ALA A 61 20.96 0.26 1.47
CA ALA A 61 20.52 1.56 1.00
C ALA A 61 19.62 2.18 2.08
N ARG A 62 20.15 3.14 2.84
CA ARG A 62 19.34 4.03 3.68
C ARG A 62 18.52 4.88 2.72
N GLY A 63 17.26 4.50 2.52
CA GLY A 63 16.29 5.31 1.81
C GLY A 63 16.18 6.70 2.45
N LYS A 64 16.11 7.74 1.61
CA LYS A 64 15.84 9.12 2.05
C LYS A 64 14.40 9.21 2.58
N PRO A 65 14.11 10.04 3.60
CA PRO A 65 12.75 10.37 3.99
C PRO A 65 12.06 11.11 2.84
N GLY A 66 10.86 10.65 2.44
CA GLY A 66 10.06 11.24 1.36
C GLY A 66 9.95 10.40 0.08
N ASP A 67 10.09 9.07 0.15
CA ASP A 67 9.92 8.18 -1.00
C ASP A 67 8.46 7.80 -1.22
N LEU A 68 8.00 7.84 -2.48
CA LEU A 68 6.70 7.38 -2.99
C LEU A 68 6.49 5.84 -2.86
N ARG A 69 7.25 5.17 -1.97
CA ARG A 69 7.44 3.72 -1.89
C ARG A 69 7.15 3.10 -0.51
N VAL A 70 6.59 3.85 0.44
CA VAL A 70 6.24 3.25 1.74
C VAL A 70 5.05 2.31 1.55
N GLU A 71 5.35 1.01 1.47
CA GLU A 71 4.37 -0.06 1.35
C GLU A 71 3.59 -0.18 2.66
N LEU A 72 2.32 0.25 2.63
CA LEU A 72 1.42 0.07 3.74
C LEU A 72 0.89 -1.37 3.74
N PRO A 73 0.58 -1.93 4.92
CA PRO A 73 -0.19 -3.16 4.96
C PRO A 73 -1.53 -2.95 4.25
N ALA A 74 -1.91 -3.89 3.40
CA ALA A 74 -3.14 -3.83 2.63
C ALA A 74 -4.11 -4.89 3.12
N ARG A 75 -5.36 -4.51 3.33
CA ARG A 75 -6.44 -5.47 3.56
C ARG A 75 -6.82 -6.16 2.26
N LYS A 76 -7.33 -7.39 2.38
CA LYS A 76 -7.98 -8.10 1.28
C LYS A 76 -9.04 -7.22 0.62
N ALA A 77 -9.05 -7.18 -0.71
CA ALA A 77 -10.07 -6.46 -1.46
C ALA A 77 -11.49 -6.98 -1.13
N GLY A 78 -12.44 -6.07 -1.01
CA GLY A 78 -13.83 -6.38 -0.68
C GLY A 78 -14.44 -5.44 0.36
N LEU A 79 -15.57 -5.87 0.90
CA LEU A 79 -16.32 -5.17 1.91
C LEU A 79 -15.81 -5.54 3.30
N TRP A 80 -15.40 -4.54 4.07
CA TRP A 80 -15.01 -4.68 5.46
C TRP A 80 -16.03 -4.00 6.36
N GLU A 81 -16.43 -4.67 7.44
CA GLU A 81 -17.12 -4.05 8.56
C GLU A 81 -16.07 -3.64 9.58
N VAL A 82 -16.02 -2.36 9.93
CA VAL A 82 -15.04 -1.80 10.87
C VAL A 82 -15.80 -1.14 12.02
N THR A 83 -15.51 -1.57 13.24
CA THR A 83 -16.09 -1.00 14.46
C THR A 83 -15.02 -0.25 15.22
N VAL A 84 -15.20 1.06 15.38
CA VAL A 84 -14.44 1.88 16.33
C VAL A 84 -15.10 1.71 17.70
N LEU A 85 -14.33 1.27 18.69
CA LEU A 85 -14.86 0.99 20.02
C LEU A 85 -15.17 2.28 20.78
N ALA A 86 -15.93 2.15 21.87
CA ALA A 86 -16.33 3.29 22.69
C ALA A 86 -15.11 4.03 23.26
N HIS A 87 -14.97 5.30 22.89
CA HIS A 87 -13.83 6.14 23.24
C HIS A 87 -14.29 7.56 23.60
N VAL A 88 -13.38 8.37 24.15
CA VAL A 88 -13.61 9.80 24.39
C VAL A 88 -13.05 10.56 23.18
N PRO A 89 -13.89 11.26 22.39
CA PRO A 89 -13.41 12.00 21.23
C PRO A 89 -12.53 13.18 21.60
N HIS A 90 -11.80 13.64 20.60
CA HIS A 90 -11.09 14.92 20.63
C HIS A 90 -12.01 16.06 21.09
N GLY A 91 -11.49 16.89 21.99
CA GLY A 91 -12.17 18.13 22.42
C GLY A 91 -13.40 17.95 23.32
N MET A 92 -13.88 16.73 23.56
CA MET A 92 -15.04 16.48 24.45
C MET A 92 -14.60 15.73 25.71
N ARG A 93 -14.29 16.46 26.78
CA ARG A 93 -13.96 15.84 28.07
C ARG A 93 -15.21 15.22 28.71
N GLY A 94 -15.11 13.95 29.10
CA GLY A 94 -16.15 13.25 29.89
C GLY A 94 -17.30 12.64 29.08
N VAL A 95 -17.49 13.00 27.81
CA VAL A 95 -18.51 12.37 26.95
C VAL A 95 -17.89 11.20 26.19
N ARG A 96 -18.19 9.97 26.62
CA ARG A 96 -17.78 8.76 25.92
C ARG A 96 -18.73 8.49 24.76
N GLN A 97 -18.21 8.45 23.54
CA GLN A 97 -18.99 8.04 22.37
C GLN A 97 -19.24 6.54 22.41
N PRO A 98 -20.44 6.07 22.01
CA PRO A 98 -20.70 4.66 21.85
C PRO A 98 -19.90 4.09 20.66
N PRO A 99 -19.70 2.77 20.58
CA PRO A 99 -19.04 2.16 19.44
C PRO A 99 -19.74 2.52 18.13
N GLN A 100 -18.96 2.80 17.08
CA GLN A 100 -19.47 3.16 15.76
C GLN A 100 -19.02 2.11 14.76
N THR A 101 -19.95 1.58 13.96
CA THR A 101 -19.66 0.59 12.92
C THR A 101 -19.91 1.19 11.55
N VAL A 102 -18.91 1.05 10.68
CA VAL A 102 -18.96 1.45 9.27
C VAL A 102 -18.69 0.26 8.37
N ARG A 103 -19.11 0.35 7.11
CA ARG A 103 -18.75 -0.64 6.08
C ARG A 103 -17.96 0.00 4.97
N GLN A 104 -16.77 -0.52 4.70
CA GLN A 104 -15.79 0.05 3.78
C GLN A 104 -15.60 -0.88 2.58
N CYS A 105 -15.86 -0.40 1.37
CA CYS A 105 -15.45 -1.08 0.16
C CYS A 105 -14.03 -0.64 -0.23
N THR A 106 -13.10 -1.59 -0.29
CA THR A 106 -11.71 -1.30 -0.65
C THR A 106 -11.14 -2.27 -1.69
N ARG A 107 -10.12 -1.79 -2.40
CA ARG A 107 -9.24 -2.56 -3.29
C ARG A 107 -7.91 -1.84 -3.49
N ALA A 108 -6.94 -2.52 -4.10
CA ALA A 108 -5.56 -2.08 -4.21
C ALA A 108 -5.35 -0.58 -4.57
N PRO A 109 -6.05 0.03 -5.56
CA PRO A 109 -5.82 1.44 -5.92
C PRO A 109 -6.18 2.45 -4.82
N VAL A 110 -7.11 2.09 -3.92
CA VAL A 110 -7.64 3.02 -2.90
C VAL A 110 -7.31 2.59 -1.48
N GLU A 111 -6.73 1.39 -1.30
CA GLU A 111 -6.54 0.81 0.03
C GLU A 111 -5.61 1.65 0.91
N ARG A 112 -4.63 2.34 0.33
CA ARG A 112 -3.78 3.29 1.05
C ARG A 112 -4.59 4.38 1.77
N ILE A 113 -5.65 4.88 1.13
CA ILE A 113 -6.55 5.87 1.72
C ILE A 113 -7.52 5.16 2.68
N MET A 114 -8.11 4.05 2.23
CA MET A 114 -9.12 3.34 2.99
C MET A 114 -8.62 2.72 4.30
N LEU A 115 -7.34 2.40 4.40
CA LEU A 115 -6.72 1.91 5.64
C LEU A 115 -6.83 2.93 6.77
N PHE A 116 -6.76 4.22 6.43
CA PHE A 116 -6.83 5.34 7.37
C PHE A 116 -8.24 5.91 7.52
N ALA A 117 -9.24 5.35 6.85
CA ALA A 117 -10.56 5.98 6.72
C ALA A 117 -11.38 6.07 8.03
N ILE A 118 -10.97 5.38 9.09
CA ILE A 118 -11.56 5.52 10.44
C ILE A 118 -10.78 6.49 11.33
N LEU A 119 -9.59 6.93 10.90
CA LEU A 119 -8.77 7.85 11.67
C LEU A 119 -9.33 9.26 11.58
N PRO A 120 -9.18 10.07 12.64
CA PRO A 120 -9.28 11.51 12.51
C PRO A 120 -8.16 12.02 11.59
N ALA A 121 -8.38 13.14 10.89
CA ALA A 121 -7.36 13.79 10.07
C ALA A 121 -6.82 12.94 8.90
N GLN A 122 -7.66 12.66 7.90
CA GLN A 122 -7.31 11.84 6.73
C GLN A 122 -6.66 12.64 5.59
N GLU A 123 -6.48 13.94 5.77
CA GLU A 123 -6.04 14.87 4.73
C GLU A 123 -4.52 14.96 4.72
N ASN A 124 -3.91 15.00 3.52
CA ASN A 124 -2.49 15.32 3.31
C ASN A 124 -1.52 14.54 4.24
N CYS A 125 -1.76 13.24 4.44
CA CYS A 125 -0.87 12.38 5.23
C CYS A 125 0.49 12.20 4.54
N ARG A 126 1.55 12.59 5.23
CA ARG A 126 2.95 12.54 4.82
C ARG A 126 3.81 11.90 5.90
N ASP A 127 5.10 11.74 5.60
CA ASP A 127 6.11 11.17 6.51
C ASP A 127 5.70 9.81 7.09
N ILE A 128 4.98 9.02 6.29
CA ILE A 128 4.45 7.73 6.72
C ILE A 128 5.62 6.78 6.98
N ARG A 129 5.64 6.17 8.17
CA ARG A 129 6.62 5.16 8.56
C ARG A 129 5.88 3.90 8.94
N VAL A 130 6.27 2.78 8.35
CA VAL A 130 5.68 1.47 8.61
C VAL A 130 6.74 0.58 9.20
N ALA A 131 6.41 -0.03 10.33
CA ALA A 131 7.30 -0.94 11.03
C ALA A 131 6.58 -2.28 11.20
N LYS A 132 7.00 -3.29 10.44
CA LYS A 132 6.47 -4.64 10.57
C LYS A 132 6.80 -5.21 11.95
N ARG A 133 5.86 -5.95 12.51
CA ARG A 133 5.94 -6.69 13.78
C ARG A 133 5.58 -8.14 13.54
N GLU A 134 5.94 -9.00 14.48
CA GLU A 134 5.52 -10.41 14.44
C GLU A 134 3.99 -10.54 14.34
N ALA A 135 3.26 -9.74 15.12
CA ALA A 135 1.80 -9.76 15.19
C ALA A 135 1.08 -8.73 14.28
N GLY A 136 1.79 -8.02 13.39
CA GLY A 136 1.18 -7.02 12.49
C GLY A 136 2.10 -5.85 12.14
N TYR A 137 1.61 -4.61 12.29
CA TYR A 137 2.29 -3.39 11.84
C TYR A 137 2.06 -2.25 12.83
N ASP A 138 3.11 -1.46 13.06
CA ASP A 138 2.97 -0.13 13.66
C ASP A 138 3.21 0.92 12.56
N ILE A 139 2.38 1.95 12.51
CA ILE A 139 2.35 2.96 11.47
C ILE A 139 2.31 4.34 12.13
N ASP A 140 3.30 5.17 11.82
CA ASP A 140 3.30 6.58 12.17
C ASP A 140 3.05 7.41 10.91
N ALA A 141 2.27 8.48 11.02
CA ALA A 141 2.05 9.42 9.92
C ALA A 141 1.87 10.84 10.47
N VAL A 142 2.26 11.81 9.65
CA VAL A 142 1.95 13.22 9.88
C VAL A 142 0.84 13.59 8.93
N CYS A 143 -0.37 13.79 9.43
CA CYS A 143 -1.53 14.16 8.64
C CYS A 143 -1.96 15.60 8.92
N SER A 144 -3.01 16.03 8.24
CA SER A 144 -3.66 17.31 8.43
C SER A 144 -5.16 17.13 8.69
N ALA A 145 -5.73 18.02 9.50
CA ALA A 145 -7.17 18.20 9.61
C ALA A 145 -7.46 19.70 9.58
N HIS A 146 -8.26 20.15 8.60
CA HIS A 146 -8.59 21.57 8.45
C HIS A 146 -7.33 22.45 8.38
N GLY A 147 -6.31 21.99 7.65
CA GLY A 147 -5.02 22.68 7.50
C GLY A 147 -4.08 22.62 8.72
N ARG A 148 -4.48 21.95 9.82
CA ARG A 148 -3.67 21.85 11.04
C ARG A 148 -2.96 20.51 11.12
N ARG A 149 -1.70 20.52 11.58
CA ARG A 149 -0.86 19.31 11.74
C ARG A 149 -1.46 18.37 12.79
N VAL A 150 -1.55 17.09 12.45
CA VAL A 150 -1.93 16.00 13.35
C VAL A 150 -0.91 14.87 13.25
N GLU A 151 -0.34 14.47 14.37
CA GLU A 151 0.57 13.33 14.46
C GLU A 151 -0.23 12.08 14.81
N MET A 152 -0.24 11.13 13.88
CA MET A 152 -1.01 9.91 13.95
C MET A 152 -0.09 8.74 14.26
N ARG A 153 -0.49 7.91 15.22
CA ARG A 153 0.13 6.60 15.46
C ARG A 153 -0.96 5.55 15.39
N MET A 154 -0.72 4.47 14.67
CA MET A 154 -1.66 3.36 14.50
C MET A 154 -0.94 2.03 14.63
N ALA A 155 -1.51 1.11 15.39
CA ALA A 155 -1.10 -0.29 15.40
C ALA A 155 -2.19 -1.14 14.75
N LEU A 156 -1.80 -2.03 13.84
CA LEU A 156 -2.66 -3.01 13.20
C LEU A 156 -2.19 -4.42 13.55
N ARG A 157 -3.12 -5.30 13.90
CA ARG A 157 -2.85 -6.70 14.30
C ARG A 157 -3.84 -7.64 13.61
N GLY A 158 -3.40 -8.87 13.35
CA GLY A 158 -4.19 -9.88 12.64
C GLY A 158 -3.72 -10.11 11.21
N ASP A 159 -4.53 -10.83 10.43
CA ASP A 159 -4.16 -11.30 9.10
C ASP A 159 -4.45 -10.30 7.98
N LEU A 160 -5.33 -9.32 8.24
CA LEU A 160 -5.84 -8.36 7.24
C LEU A 160 -6.52 -9.04 6.03
N GLN A 161 -6.83 -10.33 6.14
CA GLN A 161 -7.51 -11.16 5.14
C GLN A 161 -8.93 -11.52 5.55
N THR A 162 -9.15 -11.76 6.84
CA THR A 162 -10.42 -12.16 7.43
C THR A 162 -10.82 -11.26 8.57
N VAL A 163 -9.88 -10.96 9.48
CA VAL A 163 -10.09 -10.12 10.65
C VAL A 163 -8.84 -9.31 10.96
N TYR A 164 -9.04 -8.15 11.57
CA TYR A 164 -7.95 -7.40 12.17
C TYR A 164 -8.45 -6.61 13.38
N SER A 165 -7.53 -6.21 14.23
CA SER A 165 -7.77 -5.22 15.28
C SER A 165 -6.68 -4.16 15.21
N GLY A 166 -6.93 -3.05 15.87
CA GLY A 166 -5.94 -2.00 15.94
C GLY A 166 -6.22 -0.99 17.02
N THR A 167 -5.24 -0.13 17.21
CA THR A 167 -5.35 1.06 18.03
C THR A 167 -4.82 2.26 17.26
N TYR A 168 -5.29 3.46 17.59
CA TYR A 168 -4.67 4.68 17.13
C TYR A 168 -4.67 5.77 18.19
N THR A 169 -3.76 6.72 18.04
CA THR A 169 -3.76 8.02 18.73
C THR A 169 -3.63 9.13 17.71
N ALA A 170 -4.18 10.29 18.05
CA ALA A 170 -4.06 11.52 17.28
C ALA A 170 -3.64 12.66 18.21
N GLU A 171 -2.44 13.19 17.95
CA GLU A 171 -1.83 14.27 18.69
C GLU A 171 -1.85 15.56 17.86
N TYR A 172 -2.32 16.64 18.46
CA TYR A 172 -2.42 17.98 17.91
C TYR A 172 -1.38 18.85 18.64
N PRO A 173 -0.17 19.04 18.10
CA PRO A 173 0.90 19.75 18.80
C PRO A 173 0.51 21.18 19.23
N GLU A 174 -0.29 21.85 18.41
CA GLU A 174 -0.80 23.21 18.67
C GLU A 174 -1.97 23.25 19.68
N SER A 175 -2.54 22.10 20.03
CA SER A 175 -3.67 22.01 20.97
C SER A 175 -3.60 20.71 21.76
N PRO A 176 -2.64 20.57 22.70
CA PRO A 176 -2.44 19.31 23.44
C PRO A 176 -3.68 18.85 24.21
N GLN A 177 -4.54 19.79 24.62
CA GLN A 177 -5.81 19.49 25.29
C GLN A 177 -6.83 18.78 24.37
N SER A 178 -6.61 18.81 23.06
CA SER A 178 -7.43 18.18 22.02
C SER A 178 -6.92 16.78 21.62
N ASN A 179 -5.80 16.32 22.18
CA ASN A 179 -5.26 14.98 21.89
C ASN A 179 -6.25 13.89 22.32
N SER A 180 -6.40 12.83 21.52
CA SER A 180 -7.16 11.66 21.97
C SER A 180 -6.31 10.81 22.89
N GLY A 181 -6.96 10.09 23.80
CA GLY A 181 -6.39 8.84 24.30
C GLY A 181 -6.27 7.78 23.20
N THR A 182 -5.76 6.61 23.55
CA THR A 182 -5.73 5.46 22.65
C THR A 182 -7.15 5.00 22.31
N VAL A 183 -7.47 4.97 21.02
CA VAL A 183 -8.75 4.49 20.51
C VAL A 183 -8.56 3.11 19.88
N SER A 184 -9.38 2.14 20.27
CA SER A 184 -9.34 0.78 19.72
C SER A 184 -10.38 0.60 18.62
N PHE A 185 -10.08 -0.23 17.63
CA PHE A 185 -10.99 -0.63 16.56
C PHE A 185 -10.77 -2.09 16.15
N GLN A 186 -11.76 -2.64 15.46
CA GLN A 186 -11.71 -3.99 14.91
C GLN A 186 -12.35 -4.02 13.53
N GLY A 187 -11.88 -4.91 12.66
CA GLY A 187 -12.39 -5.09 11.31
C GLY A 187 -12.60 -6.55 10.95
N ARG A 188 -13.65 -6.82 10.17
CA ARG A 188 -13.98 -8.15 9.65
C ARG A 188 -14.34 -8.07 8.17
N TRP A 189 -13.79 -8.97 7.36
CA TRP A 189 -14.11 -9.09 5.95
C TRP A 189 -15.48 -9.73 5.79
N LEU A 190 -16.38 -9.06 5.08
CA LEU A 190 -17.76 -9.51 4.86
C LEU A 190 -17.93 -10.30 3.58
N GLY A 191 -17.04 -10.09 2.60
CA GLY A 191 -17.23 -10.59 1.25
C GLY A 191 -16.73 -9.59 0.20
N PRO A 192 -17.05 -9.83 -1.07
CA PRO A 192 -16.90 -8.83 -2.12
C PRO A 192 -17.69 -7.54 -1.81
N CYS A 193 -17.27 -6.41 -2.38
CA CYS A 193 -18.10 -5.21 -2.37
C CYS A 193 -19.44 -5.46 -3.08
N ALA A 194 -20.50 -4.78 -2.67
CA ALA A 194 -21.78 -4.86 -3.36
C ALA A 194 -21.67 -4.30 -4.79
N SER A 195 -22.50 -4.78 -5.72
CA SER A 195 -22.40 -4.45 -7.16
C SER A 195 -22.48 -2.95 -7.48
N ARG A 196 -23.16 -2.17 -6.63
CA ARG A 196 -23.28 -0.71 -6.78
C ARG A 196 -22.25 0.08 -5.96
N GLN A 197 -21.43 -0.57 -5.13
CA GLN A 197 -20.41 0.11 -4.36
C GLN A 197 -19.17 0.37 -5.21
N ARG A 198 -18.75 1.63 -5.22
CA ARG A 198 -17.44 2.05 -5.70
C ARG A 198 -16.42 1.81 -4.59
N PRO A 199 -15.15 1.60 -4.90
CA PRO A 199 -14.11 1.64 -3.89
C PRO A 199 -13.95 3.03 -3.36
N GLY A 200 -13.59 3.11 -2.10
CA GLY A 200 -13.68 4.36 -1.40
C GLY A 200 -15.05 4.53 -0.76
N ASP A 201 -16.09 3.81 -1.23
CA ASP A 201 -17.40 3.93 -0.60
C ASP A 201 -17.36 3.40 0.82
N MET A 202 -17.83 4.24 1.74
CA MET A 202 -18.05 3.91 3.13
C MET A 202 -19.51 4.16 3.48
N VAL A 203 -20.17 3.13 3.99
CA VAL A 203 -21.50 3.24 4.59
C VAL A 203 -21.33 3.59 6.06
N LEU A 204 -21.85 4.75 6.43
CA LEU A 204 -21.81 5.30 7.78
C LEU A 204 -22.88 4.65 8.68
N PRO A 205 -22.82 4.84 10.02
CA PRO A 205 -23.79 4.25 10.94
C PRO A 205 -25.25 4.67 10.67
N ASN A 206 -25.45 5.86 10.10
CA ASN A 206 -26.76 6.37 9.70
C ASN A 206 -27.25 5.83 8.34
N GLY A 207 -26.50 4.92 7.71
CA GLY A 207 -26.82 4.34 6.40
C GLY A 207 -26.45 5.21 5.20
N ALA A 208 -26.00 6.45 5.42
CA ALA A 208 -25.49 7.30 4.35
C ALA A 208 -24.20 6.70 3.76
N THR A 209 -24.02 6.87 2.45
CA THR A 209 -22.78 6.44 1.77
C THR A 209 -21.99 7.68 1.38
N VAL A 210 -20.71 7.70 1.75
CA VAL A 210 -19.71 8.68 1.32
C VAL A 210 -18.62 7.97 0.53
N ASN A 211 -17.86 8.70 -0.27
CA ASN A 211 -16.67 8.15 -0.91
C ASN A 211 -15.43 8.86 -0.37
N VAL A 212 -14.63 8.12 0.39
CA VAL A 212 -13.47 8.67 1.12
C VAL A 212 -12.42 9.22 0.16
N VAL A 213 -12.24 8.60 -1.00
CA VAL A 213 -11.27 9.05 -2.00
C VAL A 213 -11.72 10.39 -2.60
N ASP A 214 -13.01 10.50 -2.92
CA ASP A 214 -13.59 11.76 -3.40
C ASP A 214 -13.49 12.86 -2.33
N ASP A 215 -13.70 12.52 -1.04
CA ASP A 215 -13.63 13.45 0.08
C ASP A 215 -12.20 13.97 0.33
N VAL A 216 -11.20 13.07 0.36
CA VAL A 216 -9.79 13.45 0.47
C VAL A 216 -9.37 14.34 -0.70
N GLY A 217 -9.73 13.95 -1.93
CA GLY A 217 -9.42 14.74 -3.12
C GLY A 217 -10.12 16.11 -3.15
N ARG A 218 -11.25 16.28 -2.45
CA ARG A 218 -11.91 17.58 -2.27
C ARG A 218 -11.21 18.43 -1.22
N ALA A 219 -10.84 17.84 -0.08
CA ALA A 219 -10.13 18.53 0.99
C ALA A 219 -8.78 19.11 0.51
N GLU A 220 -8.03 18.33 -0.27
CA GLU A 220 -6.75 18.77 -0.84
C GLU A 220 -6.90 19.99 -1.77
N LYS A 221 -8.00 20.07 -2.55
CA LYS A 221 -8.25 21.21 -3.45
C LYS A 221 -8.61 22.50 -2.72
N HIS A 222 -9.21 22.41 -1.53
CA HIS A 222 -9.64 23.57 -0.75
C HIS A 222 -8.65 24.01 0.33
N GLY A 223 -7.55 23.27 0.51
CA GLY A 223 -6.48 23.59 1.47
C GLY A 223 -5.42 24.57 0.95
N HIS A 224 -5.72 25.33 -0.12
CA HIS A 224 -4.85 26.34 -0.72
C HIS A 224 -5.35 27.76 -0.46
#